data_AF-A0A5K0Y8S1-F1
#
_entry.id   AF-A0A5K0Y8S1-F1
#
_cell.length_a   1.000
_cell.length_b   1.000
_cell.length_c   1.000
_cell.angle_alpha   90.00
_cell.angle_beta   90.00
_cell.angle_gamma   90.00
#
_symmetry.space_group_name_H-M   'P 1'
#
loop_
_entity.id
_entity.type
_entity.pdbx_description
1 polymer ?
#
loop_
_entity_poly.entity_id
_entity_poly.type
_entity_poly.pdbx_seq_one_letter_code
_entity_poly.pdbx_strand_id
1 'polypeptide(L)'
;GGILFTVLTPHLLYYQIPSQLHDAFLSAVNKGNVKMMPNRSMPANPQPTPGAVLLGDAFNMRHPLTGGGMTVALSDTAVLVNLLKPLRDLSDASSLCKYLESFYTLRK
;
A
#
# COMPACT_ATOMS: atom_id res chain seq x y z
N GLY A 1 -20.60 -16.65 3.16
CA GLY A 1 -20.32 -17.39 4.41
C GLY A 1 -19.60 -18.72 4.20
N GLY A 2 -19.98 -19.54 3.22
CA GLY A 2 -19.56 -20.96 3.16
C GLY A 2 -18.21 -21.31 2.51
N ILE A 3 -17.59 -20.44 1.71
CA ILE A 3 -16.35 -20.79 0.98
C ILE A 3 -15.10 -20.61 1.87
N LEU A 4 -15.14 -19.66 2.81
CA LEU A 4 -14.00 -19.28 3.65
C LEU A 4 -13.64 -20.35 4.69
N PHE A 5 -14.65 -21.02 5.26
CA PHE A 5 -14.46 -22.12 6.21
C PHE A 5 -13.82 -23.35 5.54
N THR A 6 -14.08 -23.55 4.23
CA THR A 6 -13.56 -24.67 3.45
C THR A 6 -12.09 -24.48 3.03
N VAL A 7 -11.60 -23.25 2.91
CA VAL A 7 -10.17 -22.99 2.60
C VAL A 7 -9.32 -22.97 3.87
N LEU A 8 -9.89 -22.50 4.98
CA LEU A 8 -9.24 -22.52 6.31
C LEU A 8 -9.40 -23.85 7.04
N THR A 9 -10.03 -24.86 6.42
CA THR A 9 -10.15 -26.18 7.02
C THR A 9 -8.75 -26.66 7.41
N PRO A 10 -8.53 -27.03 8.69
CA PRO A 10 -7.21 -27.35 9.18
C PRO A 10 -6.50 -28.39 8.30
N HIS A 11 -7.21 -29.34 7.71
CA HIS A 11 -6.61 -30.35 6.84
C HIS A 11 -5.85 -29.85 5.59
N LEU A 12 -6.16 -28.69 5.01
CA LEU A 12 -5.49 -28.22 3.79
C LEU A 12 -4.27 -27.32 4.06
N LEU A 13 -4.32 -26.51 5.12
CA LEU A 13 -3.24 -25.56 5.46
C LEU A 13 -2.29 -26.08 6.55
N TYR A 14 -2.74 -26.99 7.42
CA TYR A 14 -1.92 -27.52 8.51
C TYR A 14 -0.64 -28.20 8.02
N TYR A 15 -0.72 -28.96 6.92
CA TYR A 15 0.46 -29.61 6.33
C TYR A 15 1.39 -28.66 5.55
N GLN A 16 0.94 -27.44 5.24
CA GLN A 16 1.75 -26.43 4.54
C GLN A 16 2.50 -25.49 5.50
N ILE A 17 2.24 -25.59 6.80
CA ILE A 17 2.81 -24.73 7.84
C ILE A 17 3.84 -25.55 8.64
N PRO A 18 4.99 -24.97 9.04
CA PRO A 18 5.96 -25.63 9.92
C PRO A 18 5.32 -26.15 11.21
N SER A 19 5.75 -27.32 11.68
CA SER A 19 5.17 -28.00 12.85
C SER A 19 5.22 -27.15 14.13
N GLN A 20 6.21 -26.28 14.24
CA GLN A 20 6.37 -25.35 15.37
C GLN A 20 5.25 -24.31 15.46
N LEU A 21 4.47 -24.09 14.40
CA LEU A 21 3.39 -23.10 14.34
C LEU A 21 1.98 -23.72 14.40
N HIS A 22 1.88 -25.04 14.48
CA HIS A 22 0.60 -25.78 14.42
C HIS A 22 -0.36 -25.40 15.55
N ASP A 23 0.09 -25.42 16.80
CA ASP A 23 -0.74 -25.11 17.97
C ASP A 23 -1.22 -23.65 17.97
N ALA A 24 -0.32 -22.73 17.62
CA ALA A 24 -0.62 -21.31 17.50
C ALA A 24 -1.64 -21.03 16.39
N PHE A 25 -1.49 -21.70 15.24
CA PHE A 25 -2.42 -21.59 14.11
C PHE A 25 -3.82 -22.10 14.48
N LEU A 26 -3.92 -23.31 15.06
CA LEU A 26 -5.20 -23.88 15.49
C LEU A 26 -5.90 -23.00 16.53
N SER A 27 -5.16 -22.48 17.51
CA SER A 27 -5.69 -21.55 18.51
C SER A 27 -6.24 -20.26 17.87
N ALA A 28 -5.53 -19.68 16.90
CA ALA A 28 -5.95 -18.46 16.22
C ALA A 28 -7.18 -18.67 15.33
N VAL A 29 -7.27 -19.80 14.62
CA VAL A 29 -8.44 -20.15 13.79
C VAL A 29 -9.68 -20.35 14.65
N ASN A 30 -9.58 -21.08 15.77
CA ASN A 30 -10.69 -21.32 16.69
C ASN A 30 -11.20 -20.03 17.35
N LYS A 31 -10.34 -19.01 17.53
CA LYS A 31 -10.75 -17.68 18.00
C LYS A 31 -11.61 -16.91 16.99
N GLY A 32 -11.62 -17.28 15.71
CA GLY A 32 -12.55 -16.77 14.70
C GLY A 32 -12.35 -15.32 14.23
N ASN A 33 -11.34 -14.59 14.74
CA ASN A 33 -11.09 -13.18 14.41
C ASN A 33 -10.26 -13.00 13.13
N VAL A 34 -10.60 -13.71 12.06
CA VAL A 34 -9.89 -13.63 10.78
C VAL A 34 -10.31 -12.36 10.03
N LYS A 35 -9.37 -11.44 9.81
CA LYS A 35 -9.58 -10.24 8.99
C LYS A 35 -9.13 -10.49 7.56
N MET A 36 -9.98 -10.14 6.61
CA MET A 36 -9.66 -10.20 5.18
C MET A 36 -9.36 -8.79 4.67
N MET A 37 -8.28 -8.66 3.92
CA MET A 37 -7.95 -7.44 3.19
C MET A 37 -7.87 -7.77 1.69
N PRO A 38 -8.47 -6.96 0.82
CA PRO A 38 -8.39 -7.19 -0.61
C PRO A 38 -6.96 -6.97 -1.11
N ASN A 39 -6.45 -7.90 -1.91
CA ASN A 39 -5.20 -7.74 -2.63
C ASN A 39 -5.47 -7.01 -3.94
N ARG A 40 -5.09 -5.72 -4.02
CA ARG A 40 -5.30 -4.89 -5.21
C ARG A 40 -3.96 -4.44 -5.79
N SER A 41 -3.90 -4.37 -7.11
CA SER A 41 -2.84 -3.70 -7.85
C SER A 41 -3.45 -2.49 -8.54
N MET A 42 -2.85 -1.32 -8.37
CA MET A 42 -3.25 -0.09 -9.04
C MET A 42 -1.99 0.61 -9.56
N PRO A 43 -1.73 0.55 -10.88
CA PRO A 43 -0.55 1.18 -11.45
C PRO A 43 -0.68 2.70 -11.38
N ALA A 44 0.47 3.37 -11.24
CA ALA A 44 0.53 4.83 -11.26
C ALA A 44 0.05 5.38 -12.62
N ASN A 45 -1.04 6.13 -12.60
CA ASN A 45 -1.54 6.90 -13.74
C ASN A 45 -1.78 8.35 -13.30
N PRO A 46 -0.73 9.18 -13.17
CA PRO A 46 -0.87 10.56 -12.74
C PRO A 46 -1.79 11.33 -13.70
N GLN A 47 -2.85 11.93 -13.14
CA GLN A 47 -3.68 12.92 -13.82
C GLN A 47 -3.47 14.24 -13.08
N PRO A 48 -2.67 15.18 -13.64
CA PRO A 48 -2.35 16.43 -12.98
C PRO A 48 -3.64 17.20 -12.68
N THR A 49 -3.91 17.42 -11.40
CA THR A 49 -5.05 18.22 -10.93
C THR A 49 -4.49 19.41 -10.15
N PRO A 50 -4.68 20.65 -10.61
CA PRO A 50 -4.16 21.82 -9.92
C PRO A 50 -4.58 21.86 -8.45
N GLY A 51 -3.60 21.98 -7.56
CA GLY A 51 -3.82 22.03 -6.11
C GLY A 51 -4.00 20.68 -5.41
N ALA A 52 -3.89 19.55 -6.12
CA ALA A 52 -3.99 18.21 -5.52
C ALA A 52 -2.79 17.32 -5.88
N VAL A 53 -2.37 16.48 -4.92
CA VAL A 53 -1.29 15.50 -5.09
C VAL A 53 -1.74 14.14 -4.58
N LEU A 54 -1.54 13.10 -5.39
CA LEU A 54 -1.75 11.70 -5.01
C LEU A 54 -0.44 11.06 -4.54
N LEU A 55 -0.48 10.35 -3.41
CA LEU A 55 0.68 9.68 -2.78
C LEU A 55 0.31 8.27 -2.26
N GLY A 56 1.33 7.46 -1.98
CA GLY A 56 1.17 6.14 -1.36
C GLY A 56 0.26 5.21 -2.17
N ASP A 57 -0.53 4.40 -1.46
CA ASP A 57 -1.47 3.45 -2.07
C ASP A 57 -2.54 4.13 -2.94
N ALA A 58 -2.92 5.37 -2.65
CA ALA A 58 -3.85 6.13 -3.49
C ALA A 58 -3.25 6.49 -4.87
N PHE A 59 -1.93 6.42 -5.01
CA PHE A 59 -1.23 6.67 -6.27
C PHE A 59 -0.71 5.39 -6.93
N ASN A 60 -0.21 4.44 -6.14
CA ASN A 60 0.44 3.23 -6.66
C ASN A 60 0.32 2.08 -5.64
N MET A 61 -0.82 1.38 -5.63
CA MET A 61 -0.98 0.15 -4.86
C MET A 61 -0.22 -0.98 -5.54
N ARG A 62 0.68 -1.63 -4.79
CA ARG A 62 1.38 -2.84 -5.20
C ARG A 62 0.90 -4.02 -4.36
N HIS A 63 1.10 -5.23 -4.88
CA HIS A 63 0.78 -6.46 -4.14
C HIS A 63 1.47 -6.43 -2.76
N PRO A 64 0.75 -6.67 -1.64
CA PRO A 64 1.31 -6.56 -0.29
C PRO A 64 2.32 -7.67 0.07
N LEU A 65 2.67 -8.54 -0.88
CA LEU A 65 3.53 -9.72 -0.65
C LEU A 65 4.92 -9.32 -0.18
N THR A 66 5.42 -8.18 -0.64
CA THR A 66 6.74 -7.67 -0.28
C THR A 66 6.72 -6.78 0.96
N GLY A 67 5.54 -6.45 1.51
CA GLY A 67 5.39 -5.53 2.65
C GLY A 67 5.90 -4.10 2.39
N GLY A 68 6.25 -3.75 1.15
CA GLY A 68 6.97 -2.51 0.83
C GLY A 68 6.13 -1.24 0.74
N GLY A 69 4.80 -1.33 0.88
CA GLY A 69 3.89 -0.18 0.69
C GLY A 69 4.21 1.00 1.62
N MET A 70 4.49 0.73 2.89
CA MET A 70 4.87 1.77 3.86
C MET A 70 6.21 2.42 3.52
N THR A 71 7.20 1.64 3.10
CA THR A 71 8.52 2.15 2.70
C THR A 71 8.42 3.08 1.48
N VAL A 72 7.60 2.70 0.49
CA VAL A 72 7.33 3.54 -0.69
C VAL A 72 6.65 4.84 -0.28
N ALA A 73 5.62 4.78 0.57
CA ALA A 73 4.92 5.98 1.04
C ALA A 73 5.84 6.96 1.80
N LEU A 74 6.75 6.44 2.64
CA LEU A 74 7.73 7.26 3.35
C LEU A 74 8.75 7.90 2.39
N SER A 75 9.24 7.13 1.41
CA SER A 75 10.15 7.64 0.38
C SER A 75 9.51 8.76 -0.44
N ASP A 76 8.26 8.55 -0.88
CA ASP A 76 7.48 9.54 -1.62
C ASP A 76 7.32 10.85 -0.83
N THR A 77 7.05 10.73 0.47
CA THR A 77 6.88 11.87 1.37
C THR A 77 8.20 12.65 1.52
N ALA A 78 9.33 11.94 1.67
CA ALA A 78 10.64 12.58 1.79
C ALA A 78 11.01 13.37 0.53
N VAL A 79 10.79 12.80 -0.67
CA VAL A 79 11.03 13.50 -1.94
C VAL A 79 10.10 14.71 -2.07
N LEU A 80 8.81 14.56 -1.76
CA LEU A 80 7.84 15.65 -1.82
C LEU A 80 8.20 16.81 -0.89
N VAL A 81 8.55 16.51 0.37
CA VAL A 81 8.94 17.53 1.35
C VAL A 81 10.18 18.29 0.87
N ASN A 82 11.18 17.60 0.32
CA ASN A 82 12.38 18.24 -0.20
C ASN A 82 12.09 19.14 -1.41
N LEU A 83 11.16 18.75 -2.29
CA LEU A 83 10.73 19.57 -3.42
C LEU A 83 9.92 20.81 -2.99
N LEU A 84 9.09 20.69 -1.95
CA LEU A 84 8.28 21.80 -1.46
C LEU A 84 9.07 22.78 -0.57
N LYS A 85 10.11 22.32 0.12
CA LYS A 85 10.93 23.12 1.06
C LYS A 85 11.45 24.47 0.51
N PRO A 86 11.92 24.59 -0.76
CA PRO A 86 12.35 25.88 -1.31
C PRO A 86 11.18 26.81 -1.68
N LEU A 87 9.94 26.33 -1.74
CA LEU A 87 8.77 27.13 -2.13
C LEU A 87 8.24 27.91 -0.92
N ARG A 88 8.19 29.24 -1.07
CA ARG A 88 7.68 30.15 -0.02
C ARG A 88 6.20 30.45 -0.16
N ASP A 89 5.64 30.18 -1.34
CA ASP A 89 4.25 30.42 -1.69
C ASP A 89 3.70 29.18 -2.39
N LEU A 90 2.55 28.70 -1.91
CA LEU A 90 1.84 27.53 -2.42
C LEU A 90 0.49 27.90 -3.05
N SER A 91 0.20 29.20 -3.21
CA SER A 91 -1.07 29.69 -3.73
C SER A 91 -1.22 29.54 -5.25
N ASP A 92 -0.11 29.50 -5.98
CA ASP A 92 -0.11 29.28 -7.43
C ASP A 92 -0.14 27.78 -7.77
N ALA A 93 -1.36 27.24 -7.79
CA ALA A 93 -1.63 25.86 -8.13
C ALA A 93 -1.13 25.46 -9.54
N SER A 94 -1.07 26.39 -10.50
CA SER A 94 -0.65 26.12 -11.88
C SER A 94 0.88 25.95 -11.96
N SER A 95 1.62 26.85 -11.31
CA SER A 95 3.08 26.74 -11.21
C SER A 95 3.51 25.53 -10.38
N LEU A 96 2.80 25.24 -9.28
CA LEU A 96 3.01 24.02 -8.49
C LEU A 96 2.78 22.75 -9.30
N CYS A 97 1.75 22.71 -10.14
CA CYS A 97 1.45 21.55 -10.97
C CYS A 97 2.63 21.20 -11.89
N LYS A 98 3.21 22.20 -12.58
CA LYS A 98 4.40 22.04 -13.42
C LYS A 98 5.64 21.62 -12.62
N TYR A 99 5.78 22.13 -11.40
CA TYR A 99 6.89 21.74 -10.52
C TYR A 99 6.75 20.28 -10.06
N LEU A 100 5.53 19.84 -9.76
CA LEU A 100 5.20 18.48 -9.33
C LEU A 100 5.20 17.45 -10.46
N GLU A 101 5.13 17.86 -11.72
CA GLU A 101 5.44 16.94 -12.83
C GLU A 101 6.84 16.34 -12.69
N SER A 102 7.81 17.13 -12.19
CA SER A 102 9.17 16.64 -11.92
C SER A 102 9.20 15.57 -10.83
N PHE A 103 8.30 15.63 -9.84
CA PHE A 103 8.17 14.61 -8.80
C PHE A 103 7.78 13.25 -9.37
N TYR A 104 6.85 13.22 -10.33
CA TYR A 104 6.42 11.97 -10.95
C TYR A 104 7.51 11.34 -11.83
N THR A 105 8.42 12.15 -12.37
CA THR A 105 9.58 11.68 -13.15
C THR A 105 10.71 11.17 -12.25
N LEU A 106 10.98 11.84 -11.12
CA LEU A 106 12.02 11.47 -10.15
C LEU A 106 11.73 10.18 -9.37
N ARG A 107 10.46 9.74 -9.37
CA ARG A 107 9.98 8.57 -8.64
C ARG A 107 10.17 7.24 -9.41
N LYS A 108 10.56 7.29 -10.69
CA LYS A 108 10.83 6.09 -11.50
C LYS A 108 12.11 5.39 -11.07
#